data_AF-A0A076LH25-F1
#
_entry.id   AF-A0A076LH25-F1
#
_cell.length_a   1.000
_cell.length_b   1.000
_cell.length_c   1.000
_cell.angle_alpha   90.00
_cell.angle_beta   90.00
_cell.angle_gamma   90.00
#
_symmetry.space_group_name_H-M   'P 1'
#
loop_
_entity.id
_entity.type
_entity.pdbx_description
1 polymer ?
#
loop_
_entity_poly.entity_id
_entity_poly.type
_entity_poly.pdbx_seq_one_letter_code
_entity_poly.pdbx_strand_id
1 'polypeptide(L)'
;MSDISVGGGFQVDGTLGYDLSSMSKADVQALFEKVGAFQAAIMLFSSMYSAQSKMTTKVFAEMNEASKASTEAQKMENLVDAKIADVQSSSDKNTKVKLPQEVIDYINDPSNEIKISGLSVGLTEAMGAGDLQTVKAALGAKANNLTSVVNSNQLQIQQLSNTLNLMTSTRSDLQSLQYRTISGITIGK
;
A
#
# COMPACT_ATOMS: atom_id res chain seq x y z
N MET A 1 -10.53 9.43 -27.79
CA MET A 1 -10.12 8.76 -26.55
C MET A 1 -10.74 9.53 -25.42
N SER A 2 -11.82 8.99 -24.88
CA SER A 2 -12.68 9.61 -23.88
C SER A 2 -12.08 9.46 -22.49
N ASP A 3 -11.96 10.59 -21.81
CA ASP A 3 -11.66 10.74 -20.38
C ASP A 3 -12.47 9.77 -19.54
N ILE A 4 -11.77 8.94 -18.76
CA ILE A 4 -12.35 8.29 -17.60
C ILE A 4 -12.30 9.33 -16.48
N SER A 5 -13.36 10.13 -16.40
CA SER A 5 -13.67 10.93 -15.21
C SER A 5 -13.92 9.98 -14.04
N VAL A 6 -12.92 9.83 -13.18
CA VAL A 6 -13.11 9.27 -11.83
C VAL A 6 -13.61 10.41 -10.92
N GLY A 7 -14.74 10.97 -11.31
CA GLY A 7 -15.54 11.89 -10.51
C GLY A 7 -16.47 11.08 -9.62
N GLY A 8 -15.97 10.69 -8.46
CA GLY A 8 -16.74 9.91 -7.49
C GLY A 8 -15.98 9.74 -6.18
N GLY A 9 -15.25 10.78 -5.77
CA GLY A 9 -14.76 10.84 -4.40
C GLY A 9 -15.97 10.75 -3.48
N PHE A 10 -15.99 9.72 -2.64
CA PHE A 10 -16.88 9.65 -1.49
C PHE A 10 -16.60 10.86 -0.61
N GLN A 11 -17.29 11.97 -0.87
CA GLN A 11 -17.26 13.17 -0.04
C GLN A 11 -18.07 12.86 1.21
N VAL A 12 -17.39 12.38 2.24
CA VAL A 12 -17.89 12.46 3.61
C VAL A 12 -17.67 13.88 4.09
N ASP A 13 -18.35 14.85 3.49
CA ASP A 13 -18.35 16.21 4.04
C ASP A 13 -19.27 16.24 5.26
N GLY A 14 -18.72 15.74 6.36
CA GLY A 14 -19.20 15.92 7.72
C GLY A 14 -18.08 16.46 8.60
N THR A 15 -17.06 17.07 8.00
CA THR A 15 -16.01 17.80 8.71
C THR A 15 -16.59 19.12 9.19
N LEU A 16 -17.10 19.13 10.42
CA LEU A 16 -17.03 20.35 11.22
C LEU A 16 -15.57 20.79 11.16
N GLY A 17 -15.28 21.94 10.55
CA GLY A 17 -13.96 22.41 10.08
C GLY A 17 -12.90 22.68 11.15
N TYR A 18 -12.85 21.88 12.21
CA TYR A 18 -11.89 21.94 13.29
C TYR A 18 -10.88 20.80 13.12
N ASP A 19 -9.63 21.15 12.87
CA ASP A 19 -8.52 20.22 12.90
C ASP A 19 -8.08 19.97 14.36
N LEU A 20 -8.66 18.95 14.99
CA LEU A 20 -8.32 18.59 16.36
C LEU A 20 -6.84 18.19 16.53
N SER A 21 -6.14 17.83 15.45
CA SER A 21 -4.75 17.34 15.53
C SER A 21 -3.72 18.44 15.74
N SER A 22 -4.06 19.70 15.43
CA SER A 22 -3.20 20.87 15.59
C SER A 22 -3.55 21.73 16.81
N MET A 23 -4.64 21.42 17.52
CA MET A 23 -5.09 22.15 18.70
C MET A 23 -4.39 21.69 19.98
N SER A 24 -4.19 22.61 20.92
CA SER A 24 -3.73 22.24 22.26
C SER A 24 -4.83 21.49 23.02
N LYS A 25 -4.44 20.70 24.05
CA LYS A 25 -5.41 20.02 24.92
C LYS A 25 -6.43 21.01 25.53
N ALA A 26 -5.98 22.20 25.92
CA ALA A 26 -6.85 23.23 26.51
C ALA A 26 -7.89 23.73 25.50
N ASP A 27 -7.48 23.96 24.25
CA ASP A 27 -8.37 24.43 23.19
C ASP A 27 -9.37 23.36 22.77
N VAL A 28 -8.95 22.09 22.72
CA VAL A 28 -9.86 20.95 22.45
C VAL A 28 -10.90 20.82 23.55
N GLN A 29 -10.50 20.96 24.82
CA GLN A 29 -11.44 20.90 25.94
C GLN A 29 -12.46 22.06 25.87
N ALA A 30 -12.00 23.29 25.63
CA ALA A 30 -12.89 24.44 25.47
C ALA A 30 -13.86 24.28 24.29
N LEU A 31 -13.39 23.71 23.17
CA LEU A 31 -14.23 23.38 22.03
C LEU A 31 -15.28 22.31 22.39
N PHE A 32 -14.89 21.25 23.09
CA PHE A 32 -15.78 20.16 23.49
C PHE A 32 -16.86 20.62 24.47
N GLU A 33 -16.51 21.48 25.43
CA GLU A 33 -17.47 22.12 26.34
C GLU A 33 -18.47 23.00 25.56
N LYS A 34 -18.01 23.72 24.53
CA LYS A 34 -18.85 24.57 23.68
C LYS A 34 -19.84 23.78 22.81
N VAL A 35 -19.42 22.64 22.25
CA VAL A 35 -20.26 21.85 21.33
C VAL A 35 -21.12 20.79 22.03
N GLY A 36 -20.83 20.51 23.30
CA GLY A 36 -21.52 19.50 24.09
C GLY A 36 -21.05 18.07 23.81
N ALA A 37 -21.33 17.17 24.75
CA ALA A 37 -20.74 15.83 24.81
C ALA A 37 -20.98 14.97 23.54
N PHE A 38 -22.18 15.03 22.95
CA PHE A 38 -22.50 14.25 21.75
C PHE A 38 -21.71 14.73 20.53
N GLN A 39 -21.64 16.03 20.30
CA GLN A 39 -20.92 16.59 19.16
C GLN A 39 -19.40 16.47 19.35
N ALA A 40 -18.90 16.61 20.58
CA ALA A 40 -17.52 16.34 20.94
C ALA A 40 -17.12 14.89 20.61
N ALA A 41 -17.97 13.92 20.97
CA ALA A 41 -17.76 12.52 20.63
C ALA A 41 -17.74 12.29 19.10
N ILE A 42 -18.69 12.87 18.36
CA ILE A 42 -18.72 12.77 16.88
C ILE A 42 -17.46 13.36 16.26
N MET A 43 -16.97 14.50 16.75
CA MET A 43 -15.73 15.13 16.28
C MET A 43 -14.52 14.22 16.54
N LEU A 44 -14.41 13.65 17.74
CA LEU A 44 -13.34 12.71 18.08
C LEU A 44 -13.35 11.48 17.17
N PHE A 45 -14.50 10.83 17.00
CA PHE A 45 -14.64 9.66 16.12
C PHE A 45 -14.37 10.00 14.65
N SER A 46 -14.74 11.18 14.18
CA SER A 46 -14.45 11.63 12.81
C SER A 46 -12.97 11.85 12.59
N SER A 47 -12.25 12.44 13.56
CA SER A 47 -10.80 12.61 13.52
C SER A 47 -10.08 11.26 13.52
N MET A 48 -10.49 10.34 14.42
CA MET A 48 -9.95 8.98 14.48
C MET A 48 -10.20 8.22 13.17
N TYR A 49 -11.40 8.32 12.59
CA TYR A 49 -11.72 7.73 11.30
C TYR A 49 -10.84 8.28 10.18
N SER A 50 -10.62 9.61 10.12
CA SER A 50 -9.76 10.22 9.11
C SER A 50 -8.31 9.75 9.23
N ALA A 51 -7.76 9.71 10.45
CA ALA A 51 -6.41 9.20 10.70
C ALA A 51 -6.28 7.73 10.25
N GLN A 52 -7.25 6.89 10.63
CA GLN A 52 -7.29 5.49 10.28
C GLN A 52 -7.42 5.28 8.77
N SER A 53 -8.30 6.04 8.11
CA SER A 53 -8.51 5.98 6.66
C SER A 53 -7.24 6.32 5.88
N LYS A 54 -6.52 7.38 6.28
CA LYS A 54 -5.23 7.73 5.66
C LYS A 54 -4.20 6.60 5.78
N MET A 55 -4.11 5.98 6.96
CA MET A 55 -3.22 4.82 7.17
C MET A 55 -3.61 3.64 6.28
N THR A 56 -4.90 3.31 6.20
CA THR A 56 -5.43 2.24 5.34
C THR A 56 -5.13 2.47 3.86
N THR A 57 -5.36 3.67 3.35
CA THR A 57 -5.06 4.00 1.96
C THR A 57 -3.57 3.84 1.65
N LYS A 58 -2.69 4.26 2.56
CA LYS A 58 -1.24 4.07 2.42
C LYS A 58 -0.87 2.58 2.34
N VAL A 59 -1.35 1.77 3.27
CA VAL A 59 -1.06 0.32 3.30
C VAL A 59 -1.58 -0.38 2.04
N PHE A 60 -2.77 0.00 1.55
CA PHE A 60 -3.30 -0.51 0.27
C PHE A 60 -2.44 -0.12 -0.93
N ALA A 61 -1.97 1.12 -0.99
CA ALA A 61 -1.10 1.59 -2.06
C ALA A 61 0.22 0.80 -2.06
N GLU A 62 0.86 0.67 -0.90
CA GLU A 62 2.11 -0.09 -0.73
C GLU A 62 1.96 -1.56 -1.15
N MET A 63 0.85 -2.22 -0.76
CA MET A 63 0.61 -3.61 -1.16
C MET A 63 0.33 -3.77 -2.65
N ASN A 64 -0.41 -2.84 -3.25
CA ASN A 64 -0.66 -2.86 -4.69
C ASN A 64 0.65 -2.66 -5.48
N GLU A 65 1.47 -1.71 -5.06
CA GLU A 65 2.79 -1.46 -5.65
C GLU A 65 3.69 -2.68 -5.49
N ALA A 66 3.81 -3.24 -4.28
CA ALA A 66 4.61 -4.42 -4.01
C ALA A 66 4.13 -5.65 -4.81
N SER A 67 2.81 -5.83 -4.96
CA SER A 67 2.25 -6.92 -5.77
C SER A 67 2.60 -6.79 -7.25
N LYS A 68 2.49 -5.59 -7.81
CA LYS A 68 2.86 -5.32 -9.21
C LYS A 68 4.33 -5.55 -9.44
N ALA A 69 5.17 -4.95 -8.59
CA ALA A 69 6.61 -5.10 -8.66
C ALA A 69 7.05 -6.57 -8.45
N SER A 70 6.34 -7.34 -7.62
CA SER A 70 6.63 -8.77 -7.42
C SER A 70 6.35 -9.57 -8.69
N THR A 71 5.21 -9.31 -9.33
CA THR A 71 4.85 -9.97 -10.60
C THR A 71 5.84 -9.63 -11.72
N GLU A 72 6.29 -8.37 -11.77
CA GLU A 72 7.27 -7.92 -12.74
C GLU A 72 8.66 -8.55 -12.48
N ALA A 73 9.12 -8.58 -11.22
CA ALA A 73 10.36 -9.26 -10.84
C ALA A 73 10.33 -10.75 -11.20
N GLN A 74 9.19 -11.43 -10.96
CA GLN A 74 8.99 -12.84 -11.35
C GLN A 74 9.02 -13.01 -12.87
N LYS A 75 8.43 -12.08 -13.63
CA LYS A 75 8.51 -12.10 -15.10
C LYS A 75 9.97 -11.98 -15.55
N MET A 76 10.75 -11.06 -14.97
CA MET A 76 12.17 -10.91 -15.29
C MET A 76 12.96 -12.16 -14.89
N GLU A 77 12.69 -12.75 -13.73
CA GLU A 77 13.29 -14.01 -13.29
C GLU A 77 13.06 -15.13 -14.30
N ASN A 78 11.82 -15.29 -14.78
CA ASN A 78 11.45 -16.30 -15.77
C ASN A 78 12.14 -16.07 -17.13
N LEU A 79 12.32 -14.81 -17.54
CA LEU A 79 13.08 -14.49 -18.76
C LEU A 79 14.56 -14.89 -18.64
N VAL A 80 15.16 -14.71 -17.46
CA VAL A 80 16.53 -15.18 -17.19
C VAL A 80 16.59 -16.70 -17.15
N ASP A 81 15.61 -17.36 -16.55
CA ASP A 81 15.53 -18.82 -16.51
C ASP A 81 15.46 -19.45 -17.91
N ALA A 82 14.70 -18.84 -18.82
CA ALA A 82 14.68 -19.25 -20.23
C ALA A 82 16.07 -19.15 -20.88
N LYS A 83 16.84 -18.09 -20.57
CA LYS A 83 18.22 -17.94 -21.07
C LYS A 83 19.18 -18.94 -20.46
N ILE A 84 18.98 -19.32 -19.19
CA ILE A 84 19.73 -20.40 -18.56
C ILE A 84 19.46 -21.72 -19.29
N ALA A 85 18.20 -22.01 -19.62
CA ALA A 85 17.83 -23.21 -20.36
C ALA A 85 18.45 -23.24 -21.77
N ASP A 86 18.51 -22.10 -22.48
CA ASP A 86 19.20 -21.96 -23.77
C ASP A 86 20.69 -22.33 -23.65
N VAL A 87 21.38 -21.86 -22.60
CA VAL A 87 22.80 -22.17 -22.37
C VAL A 87 23.00 -23.64 -21.98
N GLN A 88 22.15 -24.16 -21.11
CA GLN A 88 22.27 -25.53 -20.58
C GLN A 88 21.92 -26.61 -21.60
N SER A 89 21.05 -26.31 -22.56
CA SER A 89 20.69 -27.22 -23.65
C SER A 89 21.70 -27.23 -24.79
N SER A 90 22.62 -26.26 -24.82
CA SER A 90 23.69 -26.22 -25.82
C SER A 90 24.71 -27.33 -25.60
N SER A 91 25.19 -27.91 -26.71
CA SER A 91 26.27 -28.91 -26.69
C SER A 91 27.65 -28.29 -26.41
N ASP A 92 27.79 -26.97 -26.55
CA ASP A 92 29.02 -26.23 -26.25
C ASP A 92 29.04 -25.73 -24.80
N LYS A 93 30.00 -26.22 -24.01
CA LYS A 93 30.21 -25.84 -22.61
C LYS A 93 30.59 -24.37 -22.42
N ASN A 94 31.04 -23.69 -23.47
CA ASN A 94 31.40 -22.28 -23.46
C ASN A 94 30.29 -21.36 -23.99
N THR A 95 29.08 -21.90 -24.20
CA THR A 95 27.94 -21.09 -24.66
C THR A 95 27.66 -19.96 -23.68
N LYS A 96 27.57 -18.75 -24.22
CA LYS A 96 27.21 -17.54 -23.48
C LYS A 96 26.08 -16.83 -24.21
N VAL A 97 25.13 -16.30 -23.46
CA VAL A 97 24.00 -15.55 -24.01
C VAL A 97 23.88 -14.20 -23.33
N LYS A 98 23.29 -13.24 -24.03
CA LYS A 98 22.99 -11.94 -23.46
C LYS A 98 21.66 -11.99 -22.73
N LEU A 99 21.55 -11.21 -21.66
CA LEU A 99 20.26 -10.94 -21.03
C LEU A 99 19.33 -10.21 -22.02
N PRO A 100 18.01 -10.44 -21.96
CA PRO A 100 17.05 -9.62 -22.68
C PRO A 100 17.15 -8.16 -22.21
N GLN A 101 16.96 -7.21 -23.14
CA GLN A 101 17.07 -5.78 -22.82
C GLN A 101 16.10 -5.37 -21.70
N GLU A 102 14.88 -5.92 -21.70
CA GLU A 102 13.88 -5.67 -20.64
C GLU A 102 14.42 -6.02 -19.23
N VAL A 103 15.19 -7.10 -19.10
CA VAL A 103 15.79 -7.50 -17.82
C VAL A 103 16.90 -6.53 -17.42
N ILE A 104 17.72 -6.10 -18.38
CA ILE A 104 18.81 -5.14 -18.15
C ILE A 104 18.23 -3.80 -17.68
N ASP A 105 17.20 -3.31 -18.36
CA ASP A 105 16.53 -2.05 -18.04
C ASP A 105 15.90 -2.13 -16.64
N TYR A 106 15.22 -3.24 -16.34
CA TYR A 106 14.62 -3.47 -15.03
C TYR A 106 15.65 -3.48 -13.89
N ILE A 107 16.81 -4.12 -14.08
CA ILE A 107 17.89 -4.16 -13.08
C ILE A 107 18.56 -2.80 -12.91
N ASN A 108 18.75 -2.06 -14.01
CA ASN A 108 19.42 -0.76 -13.99
C ASN A 108 18.53 0.38 -13.51
N ASP A 109 17.21 0.20 -13.48
CA ASP A 109 16.30 1.19 -12.92
C ASP A 109 16.57 1.35 -11.40
N PRO A 110 17.02 2.53 -10.94
CA PRO A 110 17.33 2.77 -9.54
C PRO A 110 16.13 2.58 -8.60
N SER A 111 14.90 2.75 -9.11
CA SER A 111 13.67 2.58 -8.32
C SER A 111 13.40 1.13 -7.91
N ASN A 112 13.96 0.16 -8.64
CA ASN A 112 13.79 -1.26 -8.34
C ASN A 112 14.75 -1.76 -7.25
N GLU A 113 15.81 -1.00 -6.93
CA GLU A 113 16.77 -1.30 -5.85
C GLU A 113 17.38 -2.71 -5.92
N ILE A 114 17.66 -3.21 -7.12
CA ILE A 114 18.23 -4.56 -7.32
C ILE A 114 19.74 -4.48 -7.24
N LYS A 115 20.33 -5.18 -6.27
CA LYS A 115 21.79 -5.30 -6.13
C LYS A 115 22.24 -6.68 -6.55
N ILE A 116 23.07 -6.74 -7.59
CA ILE A 116 23.65 -7.98 -8.08
C ILE A 116 25.16 -7.92 -7.84
N SER A 117 25.65 -8.79 -6.97
CA SER A 117 27.07 -8.91 -6.63
C SER A 117 27.63 -10.21 -7.19
N GLY A 118 28.91 -10.20 -7.54
CA GLY A 118 29.62 -11.41 -7.97
C GLY A 118 29.43 -11.80 -9.43
N LEU A 119 29.01 -10.86 -10.28
CA LEU A 119 29.04 -11.06 -11.74
C LEU A 119 30.49 -11.00 -12.24
N SER A 120 30.84 -11.94 -13.10
CA SER A 120 32.16 -11.97 -13.74
C SER A 120 32.27 -11.02 -14.95
N VAL A 121 31.13 -10.63 -15.52
CA VAL A 121 31.01 -9.73 -16.68
C VAL A 121 29.91 -8.69 -16.44
N GLY A 122 29.92 -7.60 -17.22
CA GLY A 122 28.86 -6.59 -17.17
C GLY A 122 27.49 -7.14 -17.61
N LEU A 123 26.40 -6.53 -17.13
CA LEU A 123 25.01 -6.95 -17.43
C LEU A 123 24.68 -6.96 -18.94
N THR A 124 25.35 -6.15 -19.74
CA THR A 124 25.15 -6.04 -21.19
C THR A 124 25.97 -7.05 -21.99
N GLU A 125 26.88 -7.78 -21.34
CA GLU A 125 27.76 -8.74 -21.98
C GLU A 125 27.13 -10.13 -22.05
N ALA A 126 27.67 -10.97 -22.93
CA ALA A 126 27.25 -12.36 -23.00
C ALA A 126 27.80 -13.10 -21.77
N MET A 127 26.89 -13.71 -21.01
CA MET A 127 27.19 -14.38 -19.75
C MET A 127 26.88 -15.87 -19.82
N GLY A 128 27.63 -16.65 -19.03
CA GLY A 128 27.41 -18.08 -18.90
C GLY A 128 26.34 -18.41 -17.85
N ALA A 129 26.01 -19.69 -17.71
CA ALA A 129 24.96 -20.14 -16.79
C ALA A 129 25.18 -19.72 -15.33
N GLY A 130 26.43 -19.63 -14.85
CA GLY A 130 26.74 -19.20 -13.48
C GLY A 130 26.32 -17.76 -13.19
N ASP A 131 26.72 -16.82 -14.04
CA ASP A 131 26.33 -15.40 -13.90
C ASP A 131 24.82 -15.22 -14.08
N LEU A 132 24.19 -15.92 -15.03
CA LEU A 132 22.73 -15.91 -15.19
C LEU A 132 22.01 -16.41 -13.94
N GLN A 133 22.53 -17.44 -13.28
CA GLN A 133 21.98 -17.95 -12.03
C GLN A 133 22.08 -16.90 -10.91
N THR A 134 23.18 -16.13 -10.86
CA THR A 134 23.34 -15.01 -9.93
C THR A 134 22.31 -13.91 -10.19
N VAL A 135 22.07 -13.56 -11.46
CA VAL A 135 21.02 -12.59 -11.84
C VAL A 135 19.64 -13.10 -11.46
N LYS A 136 19.32 -14.37 -11.78
CA LYS A 136 18.06 -15.01 -11.40
C LYS A 136 17.84 -14.97 -9.89
N ALA A 137 18.86 -15.32 -9.11
CA ALA A 137 18.78 -15.31 -7.66
C ALA A 137 18.48 -13.92 -7.08
N ALA A 138 19.08 -12.86 -7.65
CA ALA A 138 18.80 -11.49 -7.23
C ALA A 138 17.35 -11.07 -7.53
N LEU A 139 16.84 -11.40 -8.73
CA LEU A 139 15.45 -11.13 -9.12
C LEU A 139 14.45 -11.92 -8.26
N GLY A 140 14.71 -13.21 -8.03
CA GLY A 140 13.90 -14.04 -7.14
C GLY A 140 13.91 -13.56 -5.69
N ALA A 141 15.06 -13.07 -5.19
CA ALA A 141 15.15 -12.45 -3.88
C ALA A 141 14.29 -11.17 -3.78
N LYS A 142 14.29 -10.33 -4.82
CA LYS A 142 13.43 -9.14 -4.90
C LYS A 142 11.94 -9.53 -4.89
N ALA A 143 11.54 -10.48 -5.74
CA ALA A 143 10.16 -10.99 -5.81
C ALA A 143 9.68 -11.54 -4.45
N ASN A 144 10.53 -12.33 -3.78
CA ASN A 144 10.22 -12.88 -2.47
C ASN A 144 10.07 -11.79 -1.40
N ASN A 145 10.97 -10.81 -1.38
CA ASN A 145 10.88 -9.69 -0.45
C ASN A 145 9.56 -8.90 -0.62
N LEU A 146 9.19 -8.59 -1.86
CA LEU A 146 7.94 -7.89 -2.17
C LEU A 146 6.71 -8.72 -1.78
N THR A 147 6.76 -10.04 -1.97
CA THR A 147 5.72 -10.96 -1.50
C THR A 147 5.62 -10.96 0.03
N SER A 148 6.76 -10.88 0.75
CA SER A 148 6.76 -10.73 2.20
C SER A 148 6.11 -9.43 2.66
N VAL A 149 6.28 -8.31 1.93
CA VAL A 149 5.59 -7.04 2.24
C VAL A 149 4.07 -7.23 2.19
N VAL A 150 3.55 -7.81 1.11
CA VAL A 150 2.12 -8.12 0.95
C VAL A 150 1.62 -8.98 2.10
N ASN A 151 2.33 -10.07 2.41
CA ASN A 151 1.95 -10.99 3.48
C ASN A 151 1.98 -10.33 4.87
N SER A 152 3.00 -9.52 5.15
CA SER A 152 3.16 -8.84 6.44
C SER A 152 2.07 -7.78 6.69
N ASN A 153 1.58 -7.15 5.62
CA ASN A 153 0.57 -6.11 5.69
C ASN A 153 -0.87 -6.64 5.69
N GLN A 154 -1.08 -7.93 5.40
CA GLN A 154 -2.41 -8.55 5.38
C GLN A 154 -3.13 -8.48 6.73
N LEU A 155 -2.43 -8.76 7.84
CA LEU A 155 -3.01 -8.67 9.18
C LEU A 155 -3.33 -7.21 9.54
N GLN A 156 -2.45 -6.28 9.16
CA GLN A 156 -2.68 -4.86 9.37
C GLN A 156 -3.97 -4.44 8.67
N ILE A 157 -4.18 -4.80 7.40
CA ILE A 157 -5.42 -4.51 6.67
C ILE A 157 -6.65 -5.06 7.40
N GLN A 158 -6.60 -6.28 7.91
CA GLN A 158 -7.73 -6.86 8.65
C GLN A 158 -8.06 -6.04 9.90
N GLN A 159 -7.05 -5.63 10.66
CA GLN A 159 -7.23 -4.76 11.82
C GLN A 159 -7.78 -3.39 11.42
N LEU A 160 -7.24 -2.78 10.35
CA LEU A 160 -7.69 -1.49 9.85
C LEU A 160 -9.16 -1.56 9.40
N SER A 161 -9.56 -2.63 8.70
CA SER A 161 -10.92 -2.85 8.22
C SER A 161 -11.91 -3.05 9.37
N ASN A 162 -11.56 -3.89 10.34
CA ASN A 162 -12.38 -4.09 11.54
C ASN A 162 -12.54 -2.78 12.34
N THR A 163 -11.46 -2.00 12.45
CA THR A 163 -11.48 -0.71 13.14
C THR A 163 -12.36 0.31 12.41
N LEU A 164 -12.26 0.41 11.08
CA LEU A 164 -13.09 1.31 10.28
C LEU A 164 -14.58 0.95 10.36
N ASN A 165 -14.91 -0.34 10.32
CA ASN A 165 -16.28 -0.82 10.49
C ASN A 165 -16.82 -0.47 11.88
N LEU A 166 -16.03 -0.70 12.93
CA LEU A 166 -16.38 -0.34 14.30
C LEU A 166 -16.60 1.18 14.44
N MET A 167 -15.69 2.00 13.93
CA MET A 167 -15.80 3.47 13.99
C MET A 167 -17.06 3.97 13.28
N THR A 168 -17.41 3.37 12.13
CA THR A 168 -18.61 3.73 11.38
C THR A 168 -19.88 3.37 12.16
N SER A 169 -19.93 2.17 12.76
CA SER A 169 -21.03 1.75 13.62
C SER A 169 -21.18 2.67 14.83
N THR A 170 -20.10 2.90 15.57
CA THR A 170 -20.12 3.74 16.78
C THR A 170 -20.55 5.18 16.47
N ARG A 171 -20.13 5.74 15.33
CA ARG A 171 -20.59 7.07 14.90
C ARG A 171 -22.10 7.08 14.65
N SER A 172 -22.62 6.07 13.96
CA SER A 172 -24.06 5.93 13.69
C SER A 172 -24.85 5.80 15.00
N ASP A 173 -24.36 4.99 15.95
CA ASP A 173 -25.00 4.79 17.25
C ASP A 173 -25.06 6.09 18.06
N LEU A 174 -23.98 6.87 18.06
CA LEU A 174 -23.95 8.17 18.73
C LEU A 174 -24.90 9.20 18.10
N GLN A 175 -24.99 9.24 16.77
CA GLN A 175 -25.93 10.11 16.07
C GLN A 175 -27.39 9.72 16.38
N SER A 176 -27.68 8.42 16.40
CA SER A 176 -29.00 7.90 16.78
C SER A 176 -29.35 8.24 18.23
N LEU A 177 -28.41 8.06 19.15
CA LEU A 177 -28.58 8.39 20.56
C LEU A 177 -28.80 9.90 20.77
N GLN A 178 -28.04 10.74 20.05
CA GLN A 178 -28.20 12.19 20.06
C GLN A 178 -29.62 12.57 19.60
N TYR A 179 -30.08 12.02 18.46
CA TYR A 179 -31.41 12.27 17.93
C TYR A 179 -32.50 11.87 18.93
N ARG A 180 -32.42 10.64 19.49
CA ARG A 180 -33.39 10.14 20.49
C ARG A 180 -33.44 11.04 21.72
N THR A 181 -32.29 11.47 22.22
CA THR A 181 -32.19 12.33 23.40
C THR A 181 -32.87 13.68 23.15
N ILE A 182 -32.61 14.31 22.01
CA ILE A 182 -33.22 15.61 21.65
C ILE A 182 -34.72 15.46 21.40
N SER A 183 -35.15 14.41 20.69
CA SER A 183 -36.55 14.16 20.37
C SER A 183 -37.44 13.88 21.60
N GLY A 184 -36.85 13.42 22.70
CA GLY A 184 -37.54 13.20 23.97
C GLY A 184 -37.84 14.49 24.75
N ILE A 185 -37.23 15.62 24.38
CA ILE A 185 -37.47 16.92 25.02
C ILE A 185 -38.74 17.52 24.43
N THR A 186 -39.81 17.53 25.22
CA THR A 186 -41.06 18.21 24.83
C THR A 186 -41.03 19.63 25.40
N ILE A 187 -41.10 20.65 24.53
CA ILE A 187 -41.16 22.05 24.95
C ILE A 187 -42.63 22.48 24.99
N GLY A 188 -43.12 22.90 26.15
CA GLY A 188 -44.49 23.43 26.32
C GLY A 188 -45.55 22.42 26.81
N LYS A 189 -45.15 21.32 27.45
CA LYS A 189 -46.00 20.51 28.32
C LYS A 189 -45.41 20.48 29.73
#